data_AF-M0DN82-F1
#
_entry.id   AF-M0DN82-F1
#
_cell.length_a   1.000
_cell.length_b   1.000
_cell.length_c   1.000
_cell.angle_alpha   90.00
_cell.angle_beta   90.00
_cell.angle_gamma   90.00
#
_symmetry.space_group_name_H-M   'P 1'
#
loop_
_entity.id
_entity.type
_entity.pdbx_description
1 polymer ?
#
loop_
_entity_poly.entity_id
_entity_poly.type
_entity_poly.pdbx_seq_one_letter_code
_entity_poly.pdbx_strand_id
1 'polypeptide(L)'
;MNRDERGQSEVIGVVLLLAITIGAVAVTVTTGSAALGLVTDEARSASVENGMSQLSSQSSLVALGETDARRFDLGSVDGGQLRLNESAGRVEVRIENGTDTTTPYNGSIGALEYVGDQRTIAMQGGGVWATEGGRGRMISPPEYHYRDETLTFPIVRLTRDGSSPASGTGVVRQNASASNAIETANPLRNGTVVVEVQSDYYEGWYDFFTRRADGTVTKDDANRTVTARLVVPDEVSFDRTLTVGQPDGYSHKGSWKGELSESEYVEGVSSPSPGPLIESSIESAADDNDNTSCVTSSGFDNCGTLRAGTYFINGDATVDGDLDFNATDGNITVVVDGDFDVGNSELTVVDGSDNGVKYYVNGSLDFQGDGYVGTANGDIEAKRNQFYVNEGFLDGSQGDGTPTIEAIVYAPNADVVTKGNPALRGAFVTRTLETGGSASVEYDPDLAEVEIRIAGGAGQNSITYLHVSENVVEVDFDR
;
A
#
# COMPACT_ATOMS: atom_id res chain seq x y z
N MET A 1 -97.98 0.89 30.32
CA MET A 1 -97.13 -0.14 30.97
C MET A 1 -96.71 -1.11 29.88
N ASN A 2 -95.39 -1.16 29.58
CA ASN A 2 -94.61 -2.24 28.91
C ASN A 2 -95.15 -2.89 27.63
N ARG A 3 -94.38 -3.25 26.62
CA ARG A 3 -92.95 -3.36 26.30
C ARG A 3 -92.96 -3.68 24.80
N ASP A 4 -92.00 -3.19 23.99
CA ASP A 4 -91.37 -3.95 22.89
C ASP A 4 -90.44 -3.06 22.06
N GLU A 5 -89.31 -2.67 22.65
CA GLU A 5 -88.13 -2.16 21.92
C GLU A 5 -86.95 -3.16 21.98
N ARG A 6 -87.21 -4.44 22.31
CA ARG A 6 -86.14 -5.43 22.56
C ARG A 6 -85.70 -6.25 21.34
N GLY A 7 -86.32 -6.09 20.17
CA GLY A 7 -85.98 -6.86 18.96
C GLY A 7 -84.95 -6.23 18.02
N GLN A 8 -84.63 -4.94 18.17
CA GLN A 8 -83.69 -4.26 17.25
C GLN A 8 -82.22 -4.32 17.70
N SER A 9 -81.96 -4.40 19.01
CA SER A 9 -80.59 -4.46 19.55
C SER A 9 -79.84 -5.74 19.12
N GLU A 10 -80.54 -6.87 18.99
CA GLU A 10 -79.93 -8.14 18.60
C GLU A 10 -79.48 -8.12 17.13
N VAL A 11 -80.33 -7.60 16.24
CA VAL A 11 -80.00 -7.47 14.80
C VAL A 11 -78.90 -6.45 14.56
N ILE A 12 -78.95 -5.29 15.24
CA ILE A 12 -77.89 -4.28 15.16
C ILE A 12 -76.57 -4.84 15.70
N GLY A 13 -76.59 -5.60 16.80
CA GLY A 13 -75.40 -6.24 17.37
C GLY A 13 -74.76 -7.24 16.42
N VAL A 14 -75.55 -8.07 15.73
CA VAL A 14 -75.05 -9.04 14.75
C VAL A 14 -74.44 -8.33 13.53
N VAL A 15 -75.09 -7.28 13.02
CA VAL A 15 -74.56 -6.49 11.89
C VAL A 15 -73.26 -5.79 12.26
N LEU A 16 -73.15 -5.25 13.47
CA LEU A 16 -71.93 -4.61 13.97
C LEU A 16 -70.78 -5.60 14.14
N LEU A 17 -71.05 -6.79 14.69
CA LEU A 17 -70.05 -7.86 14.78
C LEU A 17 -69.59 -8.33 13.41
N LEU A 18 -70.50 -8.44 12.44
CA LEU A 18 -70.15 -8.78 11.05
C LEU A 18 -69.29 -7.69 10.40
N ALA A 19 -69.63 -6.42 10.60
CA ALA A 19 -68.84 -5.30 10.08
C ALA A 19 -67.44 -5.22 10.69
N ILE A 20 -67.33 -5.44 12.02
CA ILE A 20 -66.04 -5.45 12.72
C ILE A 20 -65.20 -6.65 12.31
N THR A 21 -65.78 -7.84 12.16
CA THR A 21 -65.05 -9.04 11.73
C THR A 21 -64.56 -8.92 10.29
N ILE A 22 -65.41 -8.45 9.36
CA ILE A 22 -65.00 -8.15 7.99
C ILE A 22 -63.90 -7.08 7.97
N GLY A 23 -64.04 -6.03 8.78
CA GLY A 23 -63.02 -4.99 8.92
C GLY A 23 -61.68 -5.53 9.43
N ALA A 24 -61.69 -6.36 10.47
CA ALA A 24 -60.50 -6.95 11.06
C ALA A 24 -59.81 -7.93 10.08
N VAL A 25 -60.57 -8.76 9.36
CA VAL A 25 -60.04 -9.65 8.32
C VAL A 25 -59.45 -8.83 7.17
N ALA A 26 -60.13 -7.78 6.72
CA ALA A 26 -59.64 -6.93 5.65
C ALA A 26 -58.30 -6.28 6.03
N VAL A 27 -58.21 -5.67 7.21
CA VAL A 27 -56.97 -5.07 7.72
C VAL A 27 -55.85 -6.11 7.82
N THR A 28 -56.15 -7.28 8.38
CA THR A 28 -55.15 -8.36 8.55
C THR A 28 -54.62 -8.84 7.19
N VAL A 29 -55.49 -9.03 6.20
CA VAL A 29 -55.09 -9.46 4.86
C VAL A 29 -54.22 -8.40 4.20
N THR A 30 -54.59 -7.12 4.28
CA THR A 30 -53.82 -6.03 3.67
C THR A 30 -52.42 -5.91 4.30
N THR A 31 -52.33 -5.91 5.63
CA THR A 31 -51.03 -5.87 6.32
C THR A 31 -50.20 -7.14 6.07
N GLY A 32 -50.86 -8.31 6.05
CA GLY A 32 -50.22 -9.59 5.74
C GLY A 32 -49.64 -9.63 4.32
N SER A 33 -50.36 -9.09 3.33
CA SER A 33 -49.86 -9.02 1.95
C SER A 33 -48.64 -8.10 1.79
N ALA A 34 -48.61 -6.97 2.49
CA ALA A 34 -47.46 -6.06 2.47
C ALA A 34 -46.22 -6.69 3.14
N ALA A 35 -46.41 -7.34 4.28
CA ALA A 35 -45.33 -8.05 4.97
C ALA A 35 -44.80 -9.24 4.15
N LEU A 36 -45.69 -9.99 3.49
CA LEU A 36 -45.32 -11.11 2.63
C LEU A 36 -44.54 -10.63 1.39
N GLY A 37 -44.92 -9.49 0.80
CA GLY A 37 -44.18 -8.87 -0.30
C GLY A 37 -42.72 -8.62 0.07
N LEU A 38 -42.49 -7.91 1.19
CA LEU A 38 -41.15 -7.61 1.70
C LEU A 38 -40.32 -8.88 1.95
N VAL A 39 -40.90 -9.92 2.57
CA VAL A 39 -40.20 -11.20 2.80
C VAL A 39 -39.88 -11.91 1.49
N THR A 40 -40.78 -11.83 0.50
CA THR A 40 -40.57 -12.46 -0.81
C THR A 40 -39.44 -11.75 -1.56
N ASP A 41 -39.37 -10.42 -1.49
CA ASP A 41 -38.34 -9.64 -2.16
C ASP A 41 -36.96 -9.83 -1.51
N GLU A 42 -36.90 -9.87 -0.17
CA GLU A 42 -35.69 -10.25 0.57
C GLU A 42 -35.18 -11.63 0.16
N ALA A 43 -36.07 -12.64 0.12
CA ALA A 43 -35.71 -14.00 -0.25
C ALA A 43 -35.22 -14.10 -1.71
N ARG A 44 -35.82 -13.32 -2.62
CA ARG A 44 -35.39 -13.24 -4.03
C ARG A 44 -34.00 -12.62 -4.15
N SER A 45 -33.78 -11.46 -3.52
CA SER A 45 -32.47 -10.81 -3.52
C SER A 45 -31.40 -11.73 -2.94
N ALA A 46 -31.68 -12.42 -1.83
CA ALA A 46 -30.74 -13.40 -1.27
C ALA A 46 -30.48 -14.59 -2.21
N SER A 47 -31.48 -15.05 -2.96
CA SER A 47 -31.29 -16.09 -3.98
C SER A 47 -30.36 -15.61 -5.09
N VAL A 48 -30.56 -14.38 -5.59
CA VAL A 48 -29.73 -13.80 -6.63
C VAL A 48 -28.31 -13.52 -6.12
N GLU A 49 -28.13 -13.08 -4.87
CA GLU A 49 -26.79 -12.90 -4.26
C GLU A 49 -26.01 -14.22 -4.25
N ASN A 50 -26.65 -15.32 -3.86
CA ASN A 50 -26.04 -16.66 -3.88
C ASN A 50 -25.74 -17.12 -5.31
N GLY A 51 -26.69 -16.94 -6.23
CA GLY A 51 -26.52 -17.29 -7.64
C GLY A 51 -25.38 -16.50 -8.31
N MET A 52 -25.29 -15.20 -8.04
CA MET A 52 -24.20 -14.34 -8.52
C MET A 52 -22.86 -14.73 -7.92
N SER A 53 -22.81 -15.07 -6.62
CA SER A 53 -21.57 -15.53 -5.98
C SER A 53 -21.09 -16.85 -6.58
N GLN A 54 -22.02 -17.76 -6.86
CA GLN A 54 -21.70 -18.99 -7.57
C GLN A 54 -21.22 -18.71 -9.00
N LEU A 55 -21.90 -17.83 -9.74
CA LEU A 55 -21.50 -17.42 -11.09
C LEU A 55 -20.11 -16.75 -11.09
N SER A 56 -19.80 -15.91 -10.11
CA SER A 56 -18.48 -15.30 -9.94
C SER A 56 -17.41 -16.38 -9.75
N SER A 57 -17.62 -17.31 -8.83
CA SER A 57 -16.71 -18.44 -8.62
C SER A 57 -16.54 -19.31 -9.88
N GLN A 58 -17.62 -19.62 -10.59
CA GLN A 58 -17.54 -20.38 -11.84
C GLN A 58 -16.82 -19.60 -12.94
N SER A 59 -17.07 -18.30 -13.05
CA SER A 59 -16.40 -17.42 -14.02
C SER A 59 -14.90 -17.36 -13.75
N SER A 60 -14.45 -17.37 -12.49
CA SER A 60 -13.03 -17.46 -12.15
C SER A 60 -12.40 -18.78 -12.61
N LEU A 61 -13.08 -19.93 -12.42
CA LEU A 61 -12.57 -21.24 -12.91
C LEU A 61 -12.49 -21.29 -14.44
N VAL A 62 -13.47 -20.69 -15.12
CA VAL A 62 -13.52 -20.59 -16.59
C VAL A 62 -12.47 -19.62 -17.11
N ALA A 63 -12.29 -18.47 -16.45
CA ALA A 63 -11.26 -17.47 -16.74
C ALA A 63 -9.85 -18.04 -16.63
N LEU A 64 -9.58 -18.89 -15.62
CA LEU A 64 -8.30 -19.55 -15.41
C LEU A 64 -8.07 -20.78 -16.31
N GLY A 65 -9.02 -21.10 -17.20
CA GLY A 65 -8.88 -22.18 -18.19
C GLY A 65 -9.09 -23.59 -17.64
N GLU A 66 -9.67 -23.75 -16.44
CA GLU A 66 -9.94 -25.09 -15.89
C GLU A 66 -11.16 -25.76 -16.56
N THR A 67 -12.06 -24.99 -17.19
CA THR A 67 -13.21 -25.51 -17.96
C THR A 67 -13.68 -24.50 -19.01
N ASP A 68 -14.03 -24.95 -20.21
CA ASP A 68 -14.44 -24.07 -21.33
C ASP A 68 -15.80 -23.36 -21.13
N ALA A 69 -16.71 -23.98 -20.37
CA ALA A 69 -18.05 -23.47 -20.15
C ALA A 69 -18.70 -24.00 -18.85
N ARG A 70 -19.52 -23.19 -18.19
CA ARG A 70 -20.33 -23.59 -17.03
C ARG A 70 -21.75 -23.05 -17.16
N ARG A 71 -22.73 -23.79 -16.65
CA ARG A 71 -24.11 -23.28 -16.52
C ARG A 71 -24.25 -22.53 -15.21
N PHE A 72 -25.08 -21.50 -15.21
CA PHE A 72 -25.46 -20.75 -14.02
C PHE A 72 -26.98 -20.67 -13.90
N ASP A 73 -27.44 -20.47 -12.66
CA ASP A 73 -28.84 -20.25 -12.30
C ASP A 73 -28.88 -19.22 -11.17
N LEU A 74 -29.48 -18.07 -11.45
CA LEU A 74 -29.66 -16.96 -10.50
C LEU A 74 -30.98 -17.08 -9.72
N GLY A 75 -31.78 -18.12 -9.99
CA GLY A 75 -33.14 -18.27 -9.48
C GLY A 75 -34.16 -17.45 -10.26
N SER A 76 -35.33 -17.23 -9.64
CA SER A 76 -36.39 -16.41 -10.24
C SER A 76 -36.01 -14.93 -10.19
N VAL A 77 -35.89 -14.34 -11.38
CA VAL A 77 -35.61 -12.90 -11.59
C VAL A 77 -36.88 -12.09 -11.89
N ASP A 78 -38.07 -12.72 -11.88
CA ASP A 78 -39.36 -12.15 -12.31
C ASP A 78 -39.86 -10.94 -11.49
N GLY A 79 -39.18 -10.62 -10.38
CA GLY A 79 -39.45 -9.48 -9.51
C GLY A 79 -38.47 -8.30 -9.63
N GLY A 80 -37.55 -8.34 -10.59
CA GLY A 80 -36.56 -7.28 -10.79
C GLY A 80 -36.11 -7.17 -12.24
N GLN A 81 -35.11 -6.32 -12.50
CA GLN A 81 -34.54 -6.16 -13.84
C GLN A 81 -33.10 -6.66 -13.87
N LEU A 82 -32.83 -7.66 -14.71
CA LEU A 82 -31.48 -8.15 -15.01
C LEU A 82 -30.90 -7.41 -16.22
N ARG A 83 -29.69 -6.87 -16.10
CA ARG A 83 -29.02 -6.05 -17.13
C ARG A 83 -27.55 -6.40 -17.20
N LEU A 84 -27.04 -6.60 -18.41
CA LEU A 84 -25.60 -6.73 -18.67
C LEU A 84 -25.11 -5.49 -19.39
N ASN A 85 -24.23 -4.72 -18.76
CA ASN A 85 -23.59 -3.52 -19.29
C ASN A 85 -22.08 -3.74 -19.45
N GLU A 86 -21.62 -3.93 -20.68
CA GLU A 86 -20.22 -4.26 -20.99
C GLU A 86 -19.25 -3.09 -20.78
N SER A 87 -19.75 -1.85 -20.75
CA SER A 87 -18.94 -0.65 -20.50
C SER A 87 -18.99 -0.18 -19.04
N ALA A 88 -19.64 -0.93 -18.15
CA ALA A 88 -19.74 -0.56 -16.75
C ALA A 88 -18.45 -0.83 -15.98
N GLY A 89 -17.96 0.20 -15.28
CA GLY A 89 -16.74 0.15 -14.49
C GLY A 89 -15.47 0.02 -15.33
N ARG A 90 -14.36 0.46 -14.73
CA ARG A 90 -13.05 0.50 -15.38
C ARG A 90 -11.98 0.15 -14.37
N VAL A 91 -11.00 -0.64 -14.82
CA VAL A 91 -9.77 -0.89 -14.06
C VAL A 91 -8.61 -0.37 -14.88
N GLU A 92 -7.74 0.39 -14.22
CA GLU A 92 -6.46 0.82 -14.74
C GLU A 92 -5.36 0.32 -13.80
N VAL A 93 -4.35 -0.32 -14.39
CA VAL A 93 -3.11 -0.66 -13.68
C VAL A 93 -2.01 0.12 -14.36
N ARG A 94 -1.29 0.93 -13.58
CA ARG A 94 -0.20 1.79 -14.04
C ARG A 94 1.00 1.68 -13.12
N ILE A 95 2.18 1.87 -13.69
CA ILE A 95 3.48 1.87 -13.01
C ILE A 95 4.02 3.29 -13.16
N GLU A 96 4.15 4.00 -12.06
CA GLU A 96 4.67 5.37 -12.00
C GLU A 96 6.15 5.36 -11.60
N ASN A 97 7.01 5.95 -12.44
CA ASN A 97 8.45 6.07 -12.27
C ASN A 97 8.86 7.55 -12.43
N GLY A 98 8.70 8.34 -11.37
CA GLY A 98 8.94 9.79 -11.45
C GLY A 98 8.00 10.46 -12.46
N THR A 99 8.54 10.93 -13.60
CA THR A 99 7.73 11.52 -14.68
C THR A 99 7.21 10.50 -15.69
N ASP A 100 7.76 9.28 -15.68
CA ASP A 100 7.37 8.23 -16.62
C ASP A 100 6.19 7.43 -16.05
N THR A 101 5.21 7.11 -16.89
CA THR A 101 4.08 6.25 -16.52
C THR A 101 3.86 5.22 -17.61
N THR A 102 3.91 3.94 -17.22
CA THR A 102 3.49 2.83 -18.08
C THR A 102 2.14 2.33 -17.62
N THR A 103 1.24 2.01 -18.55
CA THR A 103 -0.09 1.49 -18.21
C THR A 103 -0.23 0.06 -18.73
N PRO A 104 0.22 -0.97 -17.97
CA PRO A 104 0.05 -2.35 -18.37
C PRO A 104 -1.39 -2.71 -18.74
N TYR A 105 -2.38 -2.22 -17.98
CA TYR A 105 -3.78 -2.48 -18.25
C TYR A 105 -4.64 -1.24 -18.17
N ASN A 106 -5.56 -1.10 -19.11
CA ASN A 106 -6.63 -0.12 -19.01
C ASN A 106 -7.87 -0.59 -19.76
N GLY A 107 -8.91 -1.01 -19.03
CA GLY A 107 -10.05 -1.69 -19.64
C GLY A 107 -11.34 -1.56 -18.85
N SER A 108 -12.46 -1.68 -19.58
CA SER A 108 -13.78 -1.82 -18.97
C SER A 108 -13.97 -3.25 -18.48
N ILE A 109 -14.53 -3.42 -17.28
CA ILE A 109 -14.73 -4.76 -16.68
C ILE A 109 -16.14 -5.31 -16.91
N GLY A 110 -17.11 -4.45 -17.21
CA GLY A 110 -18.50 -4.82 -17.41
C GLY A 110 -19.20 -5.22 -16.11
N ALA A 111 -20.52 -5.06 -16.05
CA ALA A 111 -21.32 -5.41 -14.89
C ALA A 111 -22.59 -6.16 -15.30
N LEU A 112 -22.86 -7.28 -14.61
CA LEU A 112 -24.15 -7.96 -14.64
C LEU A 112 -24.93 -7.57 -13.39
N GLU A 113 -26.02 -6.83 -13.56
CA GLU A 113 -26.77 -6.18 -12.49
C GLU A 113 -28.18 -6.74 -12.41
N TYR A 114 -28.60 -7.10 -11.20
CA TYR A 114 -29.99 -7.36 -10.84
C TYR A 114 -30.49 -6.22 -9.97
N VAL A 115 -31.44 -5.44 -10.49
CA VAL A 115 -32.10 -4.35 -9.77
C VAL A 115 -33.42 -4.87 -9.20
N GLY A 116 -33.44 -5.09 -7.88
CA GLY A 116 -34.67 -5.38 -7.12
C GLY A 116 -35.24 -4.12 -6.47
N ASP A 117 -36.31 -4.28 -5.68
CA ASP A 117 -37.03 -3.16 -5.07
C ASP A 117 -36.24 -2.46 -3.94
N GLN A 118 -35.44 -3.21 -3.18
CA GLN A 118 -34.69 -2.69 -2.02
C GLN A 118 -33.18 -2.63 -2.23
N ARG A 119 -32.63 -3.52 -3.07
CA ARG A 119 -31.19 -3.61 -3.31
C ARG A 119 -30.86 -3.93 -4.77
N THR A 120 -29.72 -3.46 -5.21
CA THR A 120 -29.09 -3.85 -6.47
C THR A 120 -27.95 -4.81 -6.18
N ILE A 121 -27.88 -5.91 -6.91
CA ILE A 121 -26.80 -6.90 -6.81
C ILE A 121 -26.05 -6.89 -8.13
N ALA A 122 -24.73 -6.75 -8.11
CA ALA A 122 -23.92 -6.73 -9.31
C ALA A 122 -22.71 -7.63 -9.21
N MET A 123 -22.47 -8.39 -10.29
CA MET A 123 -21.20 -9.04 -10.53
C MET A 123 -20.34 -8.12 -11.41
N GLN A 124 -19.14 -7.79 -10.95
CA GLN A 124 -18.23 -6.87 -11.64
C GLN A 124 -16.78 -7.17 -11.27
N GLY A 125 -15.88 -7.25 -12.27
CA GLY A 125 -14.44 -7.45 -12.06
C GLY A 125 -14.08 -8.76 -11.32
N GLY A 126 -14.95 -9.77 -11.40
CA GLY A 126 -14.82 -11.03 -10.68
C GLY A 126 -15.42 -11.04 -9.27
N GLY A 127 -15.73 -9.87 -8.69
CA GLY A 127 -16.40 -9.74 -7.39
C GLY A 127 -17.92 -9.65 -7.50
N VAL A 128 -18.60 -9.78 -6.35
CA VAL A 128 -20.05 -9.56 -6.22
C VAL A 128 -20.31 -8.50 -5.17
N TRP A 129 -21.10 -7.50 -5.56
CA TRP A 129 -21.38 -6.29 -4.82
C TRP A 129 -22.88 -6.16 -4.61
N ALA A 130 -23.29 -5.61 -3.47
CA ALA A 130 -24.67 -5.23 -3.22
C ALA A 130 -24.74 -3.75 -2.83
N THR A 131 -25.73 -3.04 -3.37
CA THR A 131 -25.99 -1.65 -3.01
C THR A 131 -27.37 -1.54 -2.38
N GLU A 132 -27.43 -1.02 -1.16
CA GLU A 132 -28.65 -0.83 -0.38
C GLU A 132 -28.60 0.54 0.32
N GLY A 133 -29.67 1.33 0.22
CA GLY A 133 -29.71 2.66 0.83
C GLY A 133 -28.62 3.64 0.33
N GLY A 134 -28.09 3.39 -0.87
CA GLY A 134 -27.02 4.19 -1.47
C GLY A 134 -25.61 3.83 -1.03
N ARG A 135 -25.42 2.78 -0.23
CA ARG A 135 -24.10 2.27 0.16
C ARG A 135 -23.77 0.94 -0.50
N GLY A 136 -22.56 0.82 -1.03
CA GLY A 136 -22.04 -0.43 -1.62
C GLY A 136 -21.40 -1.32 -0.56
N ARG A 137 -21.68 -2.64 -0.61
CA ARG A 137 -21.03 -3.66 0.22
C ARG A 137 -20.50 -4.80 -0.63
N MET A 138 -19.37 -5.36 -0.22
CA MET A 138 -18.83 -6.59 -0.80
C MET A 138 -19.59 -7.82 -0.30
N ILE A 139 -20.10 -8.64 -1.22
CA ILE A 139 -20.70 -9.96 -0.93
C ILE A 139 -19.66 -11.06 -1.16
N SER A 140 -19.00 -11.03 -2.31
CA SER A 140 -17.92 -11.95 -2.68
C SER A 140 -16.73 -11.15 -3.20
N PRO A 141 -15.51 -11.39 -2.70
CA PRO A 141 -14.33 -10.69 -3.19
C PRO A 141 -14.00 -11.11 -4.63
N PRO A 142 -13.40 -10.20 -5.43
CA PRO A 142 -12.71 -10.59 -6.65
C PRO A 142 -11.42 -11.34 -6.33
N GLU A 143 -10.83 -11.96 -7.35
CA GLU A 143 -9.51 -12.57 -7.27
C GLU A 143 -8.42 -11.49 -7.24
N TYR A 144 -7.65 -11.46 -6.16
CA TYR A 144 -6.49 -10.58 -5.96
C TYR A 144 -5.58 -11.26 -4.95
N HIS A 145 -4.39 -11.66 -5.39
CA HIS A 145 -3.44 -12.37 -4.55
C HIS A 145 -2.17 -11.56 -4.45
N TYR A 146 -1.94 -11.00 -3.26
CA TYR A 146 -0.68 -10.40 -2.91
C TYR A 146 0.00 -11.28 -1.86
N ARG A 147 1.20 -11.79 -2.17
CA ARG A 147 2.04 -12.62 -1.28
C ARG A 147 3.50 -12.44 -1.65
N ASP A 148 4.37 -12.32 -0.64
CA ASP A 148 5.82 -12.27 -0.81
C ASP A 148 6.24 -11.31 -1.96
N GLU A 149 5.72 -10.08 -1.91
CA GLU A 149 6.00 -9.01 -2.90
C GLU A 149 5.55 -9.32 -4.33
N THR A 150 4.71 -10.34 -4.51
CA THR A 150 4.11 -10.73 -5.79
C THR A 150 2.63 -10.39 -5.79
N LEU A 151 2.21 -9.48 -6.67
CA LEU A 151 0.80 -9.25 -6.97
C LEU A 151 0.38 -10.04 -8.21
N THR A 152 -0.61 -10.92 -8.03
CA THR A 152 -1.35 -11.56 -9.12
C THR A 152 -2.77 -11.01 -9.14
N PHE A 153 -3.12 -10.31 -10.21
CA PHE A 153 -4.42 -9.68 -10.40
C PHE A 153 -5.09 -10.12 -11.71
N PRO A 154 -5.89 -11.20 -11.67
CA PRO A 154 -6.67 -11.63 -12.83
C PRO A 154 -7.96 -10.82 -12.93
N ILE A 155 -8.03 -9.95 -13.93
CA ILE A 155 -9.17 -9.07 -14.18
C ILE A 155 -10.19 -9.83 -15.02
N VAL A 156 -11.38 -10.06 -14.47
CA VAL A 156 -12.49 -10.70 -15.19
C VAL A 156 -13.33 -9.63 -15.88
N ARG A 157 -13.45 -9.74 -17.21
CA ARG A 157 -14.27 -8.86 -18.03
C ARG A 157 -15.50 -9.61 -18.55
N LEU A 158 -16.69 -9.05 -18.30
CA LEU A 158 -17.95 -9.61 -18.76
C LEU A 158 -18.35 -9.03 -20.12
N THR A 159 -18.60 -9.92 -21.08
CA THR A 159 -19.16 -9.60 -22.39
C THR A 159 -20.41 -10.41 -22.67
N ARG A 160 -21.21 -9.96 -23.63
CA ARG A 160 -22.43 -10.66 -24.05
C ARG A 160 -22.16 -11.48 -25.30
N ASP A 161 -22.61 -12.73 -25.29
CA ASP A 161 -22.85 -13.48 -26.52
C ASP A 161 -24.37 -13.65 -26.70
N GLY A 162 -24.91 -13.08 -27.78
CA GLY A 162 -26.32 -13.24 -28.12
C GLY A 162 -27.32 -12.30 -27.42
N SER A 163 -28.34 -12.87 -26.77
CA SER A 163 -29.60 -12.17 -26.43
C SER A 163 -29.49 -11.33 -25.15
N SER A 164 -30.33 -10.30 -25.03
CA SER A 164 -30.46 -9.54 -23.76
C SER A 164 -30.91 -10.46 -22.62
N PRO A 165 -30.54 -10.18 -21.35
CA PRO A 165 -30.94 -10.99 -20.21
C PRO A 165 -32.47 -11.08 -20.14
N ALA A 166 -33.01 -12.27 -20.38
CA ALA A 166 -34.45 -12.54 -20.35
C ALA A 166 -34.83 -13.55 -19.26
N SER A 167 -33.87 -14.38 -18.84
CA SER A 167 -34.01 -15.39 -17.80
C SER A 167 -32.83 -15.30 -16.82
N GLY A 168 -32.99 -15.89 -15.64
CA GLY A 168 -31.92 -16.02 -14.64
C GLY A 168 -30.95 -17.16 -14.93
N THR A 169 -31.10 -17.89 -16.03
CA THR A 169 -30.30 -19.07 -16.36
C THR A 169 -29.53 -18.87 -17.65
N GLY A 170 -28.39 -19.53 -17.77
CA GLY A 170 -27.57 -19.44 -18.97
C GLY A 170 -26.26 -20.21 -18.89
N VAL A 171 -25.39 -19.93 -19.84
CA VAL A 171 -24.04 -20.48 -19.93
C VAL A 171 -23.03 -19.34 -19.89
N VAL A 172 -21.98 -19.54 -19.11
CA VAL A 172 -20.80 -18.71 -19.09
C VAL A 172 -19.66 -19.44 -19.80
N ARG A 173 -18.98 -18.79 -20.74
CA ARG A 173 -17.90 -19.38 -21.56
C ARG A 173 -16.64 -18.54 -21.53
N GLN A 174 -15.49 -19.18 -21.60
CA GLN A 174 -14.22 -18.47 -21.76
C GLN A 174 -14.09 -18.02 -23.20
N ASN A 175 -13.80 -16.74 -23.43
CA ASN A 175 -13.30 -16.30 -24.71
C ASN A 175 -11.77 -16.34 -24.69
N ALA A 176 -11.21 -17.52 -24.99
CA ALA A 176 -9.76 -17.75 -24.99
C ALA A 176 -9.01 -16.91 -26.04
N SER A 177 -9.69 -16.45 -27.10
CA SER A 177 -9.08 -15.57 -28.12
C SER A 177 -9.03 -14.11 -27.70
N ALA A 178 -9.83 -13.70 -26.71
CA ALA A 178 -9.85 -12.34 -26.17
C ALA A 178 -9.14 -12.23 -24.81
N SER A 179 -8.89 -13.35 -24.14
CA SER A 179 -8.17 -13.38 -22.87
C SER A 179 -6.66 -13.29 -23.11
N ASN A 180 -5.98 -12.40 -22.40
CA ASN A 180 -4.55 -12.12 -22.60
C ASN A 180 -3.83 -11.96 -21.27
N ALA A 181 -2.67 -12.61 -21.16
CA ALA A 181 -1.68 -12.24 -20.16
C ALA A 181 -1.09 -10.89 -20.55
N ILE A 182 -0.97 -9.98 -19.59
CA ILE A 182 -0.42 -8.65 -19.83
C ILE A 182 1.06 -8.73 -19.52
N GLU A 183 1.88 -8.62 -20.56
CA GLU A 183 3.33 -8.63 -20.39
C GLU A 183 3.76 -7.41 -19.57
N THR A 184 4.24 -7.69 -18.37
CA THR A 184 4.89 -6.72 -17.50
C THR A 184 6.33 -7.17 -17.30
N ALA A 185 7.28 -6.23 -17.40
CA ALA A 185 8.67 -6.52 -17.11
C ALA A 185 8.80 -6.95 -15.63
N ASN A 186 9.29 -8.17 -15.41
CA ASN A 186 9.44 -8.74 -14.09
C ASN A 186 10.89 -9.22 -13.90
N PRO A 187 11.50 -9.03 -12.72
CA PRO A 187 11.00 -8.24 -11.59
C PRO A 187 10.90 -6.75 -11.94
N LEU A 188 9.97 -6.04 -11.29
CA LEU A 188 9.90 -4.59 -11.29
C LEU A 188 11.19 -4.05 -10.64
N ARG A 189 11.74 -2.97 -11.19
CA ARG A 189 13.03 -2.42 -10.75
C ARG A 189 12.91 -1.17 -9.89
N ASN A 190 11.86 -0.40 -10.11
CA ASN A 190 11.55 0.84 -9.43
C ASN A 190 10.07 1.20 -9.65
N GLY A 191 9.59 2.17 -8.87
CA GLY A 191 8.31 2.84 -9.09
C GLY A 191 7.21 2.54 -8.10
N THR A 192 6.01 2.99 -8.44
CA THR A 192 4.78 2.69 -7.70
C THR A 192 3.78 2.04 -8.64
N VAL A 193 3.33 0.85 -8.29
CA VAL A 193 2.20 0.18 -8.94
C VAL A 193 0.92 0.76 -8.37
N VAL A 194 0.12 1.35 -9.24
CA VAL A 194 -1.17 1.94 -8.91
C VAL A 194 -2.28 1.15 -9.59
N VAL A 195 -3.18 0.61 -8.78
CA VAL A 195 -4.40 -0.06 -9.25
C VAL A 195 -5.57 0.88 -8.97
N GLU A 196 -6.18 1.40 -10.03
CA GLU A 196 -7.33 2.29 -9.97
C GLU A 196 -8.58 1.58 -10.48
N VAL A 197 -9.68 1.69 -9.71
CA VAL A 197 -10.98 1.12 -10.06
C VAL A 197 -12.04 2.21 -10.01
N GLN A 198 -12.61 2.54 -11.16
CA GLN A 198 -13.77 3.41 -11.28
C GLN A 198 -15.04 2.54 -11.36
N SER A 199 -15.99 2.72 -10.44
CA SER A 199 -17.20 1.89 -10.40
C SER A 199 -18.34 2.53 -9.61
N ASP A 200 -19.59 2.22 -9.97
CA ASP A 200 -20.75 2.53 -9.12
C ASP A 200 -20.71 1.78 -7.77
N TYR A 201 -19.91 0.72 -7.68
CA TYR A 201 -19.69 -0.10 -6.49
C TYR A 201 -18.36 0.23 -5.78
N TYR A 202 -17.81 1.43 -6.01
CA TYR A 202 -16.48 1.83 -5.49
C TYR A 202 -16.33 1.70 -3.97
N GLU A 203 -17.39 1.90 -3.17
CA GLU A 203 -17.30 1.67 -1.71
C GLU A 203 -17.01 0.20 -1.36
N GLY A 204 -17.57 -0.75 -2.12
CA GLY A 204 -17.26 -2.16 -1.97
C GLY A 204 -15.83 -2.49 -2.38
N TRP A 205 -15.34 -1.88 -3.46
CA TRP A 205 -13.93 -1.98 -3.88
C TRP A 205 -12.96 -1.38 -2.85
N TYR A 206 -13.35 -0.28 -2.21
CA TYR A 206 -12.57 0.36 -1.14
C TYR A 206 -12.48 -0.56 0.08
N ASP A 207 -13.60 -1.12 0.52
CA ASP A 207 -13.63 -2.10 1.62
C ASP A 207 -12.79 -3.33 1.29
N PHE A 208 -12.81 -3.79 0.03
CA PHE A 208 -12.00 -4.92 -0.43
C PHE A 208 -10.51 -4.61 -0.33
N PHE A 209 -10.05 -3.54 -0.99
CA PHE A 209 -8.63 -3.19 -0.99
C PHE A 209 -8.15 -2.86 0.43
N THR A 210 -8.93 -2.16 1.24
CA THR A 210 -8.53 -1.86 2.63
C THR A 210 -8.30 -3.12 3.48
N ARG A 211 -8.98 -4.24 3.16
CA ARG A 211 -8.84 -5.52 3.88
C ARG A 211 -7.83 -6.49 3.28
N ARG A 212 -7.42 -6.29 2.02
CA ARG A 212 -6.69 -7.29 1.21
C ARG A 212 -5.57 -6.73 0.34
N ALA A 213 -5.67 -5.48 -0.11
CA ALA A 213 -4.51 -4.78 -0.63
C ALA A 213 -3.73 -4.32 0.58
N ASP A 214 -2.67 -5.06 0.87
CA ASP A 214 -1.63 -4.65 1.79
C ASP A 214 -0.96 -3.38 1.22
N GLY A 215 -1.59 -2.21 1.30
CA GLY A 215 -1.09 -0.97 0.69
C GLY A 215 -2.00 0.22 0.99
N THR A 216 -1.65 1.41 0.48
CA THR A 216 -2.46 2.61 0.75
C THR A 216 -3.61 2.64 -0.21
N VAL A 217 -4.81 2.70 0.36
CA VAL A 217 -6.06 2.71 -0.38
C VAL A 217 -6.74 4.06 -0.14
N THR A 218 -6.94 4.80 -1.21
CA THR A 218 -7.70 6.06 -1.21
C THR A 218 -8.97 5.89 -2.01
N LYS A 219 -10.01 6.66 -1.68
CA LYS A 219 -11.22 6.76 -2.50
C LYS A 219 -11.55 8.22 -2.82
N ASP A 220 -12.12 8.42 -3.99
CA ASP A 220 -12.68 9.69 -4.45
C ASP A 220 -14.19 9.48 -4.69
N ASP A 221 -15.01 9.98 -3.75
CA ASP A 221 -16.47 9.84 -3.80
C ASP A 221 -17.09 10.63 -4.97
N ALA A 222 -16.45 11.71 -5.43
CA ALA A 222 -16.96 12.55 -6.52
C ALA A 222 -16.79 11.88 -7.89
N ASN A 223 -15.65 11.19 -8.08
CA ASN A 223 -15.34 10.45 -9.31
C ASN A 223 -15.74 8.97 -9.24
N ARG A 224 -16.16 8.48 -8.05
CA ARG A 224 -16.48 7.08 -7.75
C ARG A 224 -15.32 6.14 -8.07
N THR A 225 -14.15 6.51 -7.56
CA THR A 225 -12.88 5.85 -7.86
C THR A 225 -12.21 5.39 -6.58
N VAL A 226 -11.58 4.21 -6.63
CA VAL A 226 -10.70 3.69 -5.59
C VAL A 226 -9.30 3.49 -6.17
N THR A 227 -8.29 3.84 -5.41
CA THR A 227 -6.89 3.72 -5.83
C THR A 227 -6.10 2.99 -4.75
N ALA A 228 -5.52 1.85 -5.09
CA ALA A 228 -4.56 1.11 -4.27
C ALA A 228 -3.14 1.34 -4.80
N ARG A 229 -2.17 1.57 -3.89
CA ARG A 229 -0.76 1.83 -4.22
C ARG A 229 0.16 0.82 -3.54
N LEU A 230 1.09 0.28 -4.31
CA LEU A 230 2.15 -0.65 -3.88
C LEU A 230 3.49 -0.12 -4.42
N VAL A 231 4.51 -0.05 -3.57
CA VAL A 231 5.80 0.54 -3.93
C VAL A 231 6.77 -0.56 -4.37
N VAL A 232 7.49 -0.36 -5.47
CA VAL A 232 8.56 -1.28 -5.88
C VAL A 232 9.84 -0.88 -5.12
N PRO A 233 10.44 -1.77 -4.31
CA PRO A 233 11.71 -1.48 -3.67
C PRO A 233 12.80 -1.30 -4.71
N ASP A 234 13.59 -0.25 -4.52
CA ASP A 234 14.83 -0.09 -5.25
C ASP A 234 15.95 -0.78 -4.47
N GLU A 235 16.80 -1.54 -5.18
CA GLU A 235 17.98 -2.18 -4.60
C GLU A 235 19.22 -1.33 -4.94
N VAL A 236 19.98 -0.97 -3.90
CA VAL A 236 21.22 -0.21 -4.04
C VAL A 236 22.37 -1.07 -3.55
N SER A 237 23.34 -1.30 -4.43
CA SER A 237 24.62 -1.95 -4.13
C SER A 237 25.73 -0.92 -3.94
N PHE A 238 26.79 -1.33 -3.24
CA PHE A 238 27.93 -0.46 -2.93
C PHE A 238 29.22 -1.04 -3.49
N ASP A 239 29.57 -0.68 -4.73
CA ASP A 239 30.79 -1.17 -5.38
C ASP A 239 32.06 -0.41 -4.93
N ARG A 240 31.89 0.77 -4.32
CA ARG A 240 32.95 1.69 -3.91
C ARG A 240 32.61 2.38 -2.60
N THR A 241 33.60 3.02 -1.98
CA THR A 241 33.37 3.84 -0.79
C THR A 241 32.45 5.01 -1.10
N LEU A 242 32.62 5.68 -2.24
CA LEU A 242 31.81 6.84 -2.61
C LEU A 242 31.06 6.63 -3.91
N THR A 243 29.76 6.89 -3.88
CA THR A 243 28.87 6.92 -5.04
C THR A 243 28.27 8.32 -5.15
N VAL A 244 28.61 9.03 -6.21
CA VAL A 244 28.16 10.40 -6.47
C VAL A 244 27.13 10.38 -7.60
N GLY A 245 25.94 10.89 -7.32
CA GLY A 245 24.81 10.79 -8.24
C GLY A 245 24.97 11.62 -9.51
N GLN A 246 25.55 12.82 -9.39
CA GLN A 246 25.72 13.71 -10.53
C GLN A 246 26.98 13.33 -11.35
N PRO A 247 26.89 13.33 -12.70
CA PRO A 247 28.08 13.29 -13.55
C PRO A 247 28.97 14.52 -13.31
N ASP A 248 30.28 14.31 -13.18
CA ASP A 248 31.25 15.36 -12.78
C ASP A 248 30.82 16.07 -11.47
N GLY A 249 30.21 15.32 -10.55
CA GLY A 249 29.70 15.78 -9.26
C GLY A 249 30.72 15.83 -8.14
N TYR A 250 31.90 15.22 -8.33
CA TYR A 250 33.03 15.31 -7.41
C TYR A 250 33.95 16.48 -7.79
N SER A 251 34.36 17.27 -6.79
CA SER A 251 35.41 18.27 -6.96
C SER A 251 36.28 18.45 -5.71
N HIS A 252 37.52 18.88 -5.93
CA HIS A 252 38.47 19.17 -4.88
C HIS A 252 39.05 20.59 -5.01
N LYS A 253 39.01 21.39 -3.94
CA LYS A 253 39.53 22.78 -3.90
C LYS A 253 40.74 22.95 -2.97
N GLY A 254 41.16 21.88 -2.30
CA GLY A 254 42.25 21.88 -1.32
C GLY A 254 43.63 21.58 -1.89
N SER A 255 44.48 20.99 -1.06
CA SER A 255 45.76 20.45 -1.51
C SER A 255 45.53 19.18 -2.32
N TRP A 256 46.11 19.09 -3.53
CA TRP A 256 46.06 17.89 -4.38
C TRP A 256 46.42 16.56 -3.70
N LYS A 257 47.08 16.58 -2.53
CA LYS A 257 47.36 15.37 -1.73
C LYS A 257 46.14 14.82 -0.99
N GLY A 258 45.13 15.66 -0.78
CA GLY A 258 43.84 15.30 -0.19
C GLY A 258 42.74 15.15 -1.23
N GLU A 259 43.09 15.21 -2.52
CA GLU A 259 42.19 14.87 -3.61
C GLU A 259 42.01 13.35 -3.65
N LEU A 260 40.77 12.91 -3.83
CA LEU A 260 40.43 11.50 -3.90
C LEU A 260 40.90 10.91 -5.23
N SER A 261 41.34 9.66 -5.18
CA SER A 261 41.65 8.85 -6.35
C SER A 261 40.37 8.46 -7.09
N GLU A 262 40.43 8.42 -8.41
CA GLU A 262 39.40 7.83 -9.27
C GLU A 262 39.07 6.37 -8.95
N SER A 263 39.82 5.68 -8.08
CA SER A 263 39.50 4.33 -7.60
C SER A 263 38.57 4.31 -6.38
N GLU A 264 38.41 5.45 -5.70
CA GLU A 264 37.70 5.56 -4.42
C GLU A 264 36.23 5.96 -4.59
N TYR A 265 35.89 6.56 -5.74
CA TYR A 265 34.54 7.04 -6.02
C TYR A 265 34.04 6.63 -7.42
N VAL A 266 32.72 6.63 -7.61
CA VAL A 266 32.07 6.53 -8.93
C VAL A 266 31.08 7.68 -9.07
N GLU A 267 30.93 8.23 -10.28
CA GLU A 267 30.06 9.37 -10.58
C GLU A 267 28.96 9.01 -11.58
N GLY A 268 27.88 9.80 -11.59
CA GLY A 268 26.77 9.63 -12.52
C GLY A 268 25.87 8.44 -12.20
N VAL A 269 25.93 7.92 -10.96
CA VAL A 269 25.13 6.78 -10.51
C VAL A 269 23.84 7.27 -9.88
N SER A 270 22.75 7.26 -10.66
CA SER A 270 21.42 7.63 -10.15
C SER A 270 21.00 6.69 -9.03
N SER A 271 20.68 7.26 -7.87
CA SER A 271 20.22 6.52 -6.68
C SER A 271 18.86 7.08 -6.22
N PRO A 272 17.91 6.23 -5.81
CA PRO A 272 16.54 6.64 -5.43
C PRO A 272 16.48 7.43 -4.12
N SER A 273 15.56 8.38 -4.00
CA SER A 273 15.41 9.15 -2.76
C SER A 273 14.96 8.29 -1.58
N PRO A 274 15.57 8.41 -0.38
CA PRO A 274 15.12 7.72 0.83
C PRO A 274 13.94 8.39 1.52
N GLY A 275 13.51 9.59 1.09
CA GLY A 275 12.44 10.35 1.76
C GLY A 275 11.18 9.53 2.06
N PRO A 276 10.63 8.75 1.11
CA PRO A 276 9.45 7.92 1.37
C PRO A 276 9.66 6.82 2.44
N LEU A 277 10.87 6.26 2.52
CA LEU A 277 11.26 5.29 3.56
C LEU A 277 11.34 5.96 4.94
N ILE A 278 11.89 7.17 4.97
CA ILE A 278 12.03 7.98 6.19
C ILE A 278 10.65 8.42 6.70
N GLU A 279 9.78 8.93 5.82
CA GLU A 279 8.41 9.33 6.16
C GLU A 279 7.62 8.16 6.77
N SER A 280 7.69 6.96 6.17
CA SER A 280 7.06 5.76 6.72
C SER A 280 7.60 5.37 8.10
N SER A 281 8.90 5.60 8.33
CA SER A 281 9.55 5.31 9.62
C SER A 281 9.11 6.32 10.69
N ILE A 282 8.92 7.59 10.31
CA ILE A 282 8.38 8.65 11.18
C ILE A 282 6.94 8.35 11.57
N GLU A 283 6.06 8.03 10.61
CA GLU A 283 4.66 7.69 10.90
C GLU A 283 4.57 6.53 11.90
N SER A 284 5.36 5.47 11.68
CA SER A 284 5.35 4.29 12.57
C SER A 284 5.89 4.61 13.96
N ALA A 285 7.00 5.36 14.05
CA ALA A 285 7.65 5.67 15.32
C ALA A 285 6.92 6.76 16.12
N ALA A 286 6.14 7.61 15.46
CA ALA A 286 5.26 8.58 16.12
C ALA A 286 4.11 7.88 16.87
N ASP A 287 3.64 6.74 16.37
CA ASP A 287 2.59 5.95 16.99
C ASP A 287 3.10 5.05 18.13
N ASP A 288 4.27 4.42 17.96
CA ASP A 288 4.87 3.52 18.96
C ASP A 288 6.41 3.60 18.96
N ASN A 289 6.99 3.91 20.12
CA ASN A 289 8.44 4.00 20.31
C ASN A 289 8.85 3.64 21.75
N ASP A 290 10.13 3.32 21.89
CA ASP A 290 10.82 2.92 23.12
C ASP A 290 11.56 4.08 23.79
N ASN A 291 11.14 5.33 23.54
CA ASN A 291 11.78 6.49 24.14
C ASN A 291 11.84 6.37 25.66
N THR A 292 13.05 6.53 26.20
CA THR A 292 13.28 6.61 27.63
C THR A 292 13.44 8.07 28.05
N SER A 293 13.58 8.35 29.34
CA SER A 293 13.71 9.72 29.84
C SER A 293 14.94 10.48 29.33
N CYS A 294 15.95 9.80 28.80
CA CYS A 294 17.13 10.43 28.22
C CYS A 294 16.92 10.82 26.74
N VAL A 295 15.91 10.26 26.07
CA VAL A 295 15.51 10.65 24.72
C VAL A 295 14.48 11.76 24.84
N THR A 296 14.91 12.98 24.53
CA THR A 296 14.15 14.21 24.71
C THR A 296 13.67 14.75 23.37
N SER A 297 12.81 15.76 23.40
CA SER A 297 12.38 16.47 22.18
C SER A 297 13.51 17.19 21.44
N SER A 298 14.69 17.33 22.05
CA SER A 298 15.85 18.02 21.47
C SER A 298 17.01 17.09 21.13
N GLY A 299 16.90 15.78 21.39
CA GLY A 299 18.05 14.90 21.27
C GLY A 299 18.19 13.85 22.36
N PHE A 300 19.38 13.25 22.39
CA PHE A 300 19.84 12.30 23.39
C PHE A 300 20.61 13.05 24.48
N ASP A 301 20.07 13.07 25.70
CA ASP A 301 20.69 13.72 26.87
C ASP A 301 21.38 12.66 27.73
N ASN A 302 22.70 12.49 27.52
CA ASN A 302 23.57 11.62 28.32
C ASN A 302 22.98 10.21 28.50
N CYS A 303 22.45 9.63 27.42
CA CYS A 303 21.71 8.37 27.46
C CYS A 303 22.54 7.16 27.90
N GLY A 304 23.87 7.22 27.78
CA GLY A 304 24.74 6.08 28.04
C GLY A 304 24.48 4.99 27.00
N THR A 305 23.75 3.93 27.36
CA THR A 305 23.50 2.80 26.45
C THR A 305 22.03 2.60 26.14
N LEU A 306 21.66 2.62 24.86
CA LEU A 306 20.35 2.22 24.35
C LEU A 306 20.33 0.72 23.99
N ARG A 307 19.17 0.08 24.16
CA ARG A 307 18.95 -1.33 23.78
C ARG A 307 18.09 -1.42 22.52
N ALA A 308 17.98 -2.62 21.96
CA ALA A 308 17.04 -2.97 20.89
C ALA A 308 15.66 -2.32 21.11
N GLY A 309 15.17 -1.62 20.08
CA GLY A 309 13.97 -0.78 20.15
C GLY A 309 14.00 0.36 19.13
N THR A 310 12.92 1.13 19.08
CA THR A 310 12.75 2.30 18.21
C THR A 310 12.78 3.58 19.03
N TYR A 311 13.68 4.52 18.72
CA TYR A 311 13.80 5.81 19.40
C TYR A 311 13.44 6.93 18.43
N PHE A 312 12.56 7.83 18.82
CA PHE A 312 11.96 8.83 17.94
C PHE A 312 12.12 10.25 18.48
N ILE A 313 12.57 11.17 17.64
CA ILE A 313 12.64 12.60 17.95
C ILE A 313 11.87 13.35 16.86
N ASN A 314 10.86 14.11 17.28
CA ASN A 314 10.06 14.95 16.40
C ASN A 314 10.64 16.36 16.36
N GLY A 315 11.43 16.65 15.33
CA GLY A 315 12.26 17.84 15.20
C GLY A 315 13.75 17.52 15.26
N ASP A 316 14.56 18.58 15.37
CA ASP A 316 16.01 18.48 15.38
C ASP A 316 16.52 17.76 16.64
N ALA A 317 17.53 16.93 16.45
CA ALA A 317 18.14 16.09 17.47
C ALA A 317 19.64 16.42 17.61
N THR A 318 20.09 16.62 18.84
CA THR A 318 21.52 16.67 19.18
C THR A 318 21.93 15.49 20.06
N VAL A 319 23.22 15.15 20.08
CA VAL A 319 23.76 14.13 21.01
C VAL A 319 24.60 14.82 22.09
N ASP A 320 24.13 14.82 23.34
CA ASP A 320 24.91 15.30 24.49
C ASP A 320 25.57 14.12 25.22
N GLY A 321 26.92 14.12 25.24
CA GLY A 321 27.73 13.01 25.70
C GLY A 321 27.80 11.85 24.69
N ASP A 322 28.46 10.76 25.07
CA ASP A 322 28.59 9.58 24.20
C ASP A 322 27.33 8.70 24.27
N LEU A 323 27.00 8.07 23.14
CA LEU A 323 25.85 7.22 22.96
C LEU A 323 26.26 5.82 22.48
N ASP A 324 26.10 4.86 23.39
CA ASP A 324 26.32 3.45 23.12
C ASP A 324 25.02 2.75 22.68
N PHE A 325 25.17 1.74 21.84
CA PHE A 325 24.08 0.90 21.37
C PHE A 325 24.40 -0.57 21.66
N ASN A 326 23.48 -1.26 22.33
CA ASN A 326 23.54 -2.70 22.56
C ASN A 326 22.43 -3.40 21.78
N ALA A 327 22.80 -3.95 20.63
CA ALA A 327 21.93 -4.62 19.68
C ALA A 327 21.86 -6.16 19.92
N THR A 328 22.30 -6.65 21.08
CA THR A 328 22.29 -8.10 21.38
C THR A 328 20.90 -8.73 21.22
N ASP A 329 19.85 -8.01 21.64
CA ASP A 329 18.47 -8.49 21.65
C ASP A 329 17.70 -8.17 20.35
N GLY A 330 18.33 -7.50 19.38
CA GLY A 330 17.71 -7.08 18.12
C GLY A 330 18.28 -5.77 17.58
N ASN A 331 17.87 -5.39 16.37
CA ASN A 331 18.25 -4.11 15.78
C ASN A 331 17.70 -2.92 16.57
N ILE A 332 18.39 -1.80 16.46
CA ILE A 332 17.97 -0.51 17.02
C ILE A 332 17.60 0.40 15.87
N THR A 333 16.50 1.13 16.03
CA THR A 333 16.04 2.11 15.06
C THR A 333 16.05 3.49 15.71
N VAL A 334 16.70 4.46 15.08
CA VAL A 334 16.68 5.88 15.47
C VAL A 334 15.97 6.66 14.37
N VAL A 335 14.94 7.41 14.71
CA VAL A 335 14.13 8.18 13.77
C VAL A 335 14.14 9.64 14.21
N VAL A 336 14.58 10.53 13.32
CA VAL A 336 14.67 11.98 13.55
C VAL A 336 13.90 12.70 12.45
N ASP A 337 12.79 13.34 12.81
CA ASP A 337 12.00 14.20 11.92
C ASP A 337 12.56 15.63 11.90
N GLY A 338 13.82 15.77 11.51
CA GLY A 338 14.58 17.01 11.53
C GLY A 338 16.07 16.77 11.28
N ASP A 339 16.90 17.76 11.61
CA ASP A 339 18.36 17.64 11.52
C ASP A 339 18.91 16.79 12.68
N PHE A 340 19.88 15.92 12.39
CA PHE A 340 20.59 15.13 13.40
C PHE A 340 22.04 15.59 13.52
N ASP A 341 22.32 16.38 14.56
CA ASP A 341 23.65 16.89 14.89
C ASP A 341 24.30 16.02 15.97
N VAL A 342 25.23 15.17 15.55
CA VAL A 342 26.03 14.35 16.46
C VAL A 342 27.08 15.21 17.19
N GLY A 343 27.42 16.38 16.65
CA GLY A 343 28.49 17.22 17.18
C GLY A 343 29.80 16.46 17.25
N ASN A 344 30.50 16.57 18.38
CA ASN A 344 31.76 15.89 18.67
C ASN A 344 31.57 14.62 19.52
N SER A 345 30.35 14.09 19.60
CA SER A 345 30.01 12.92 20.40
C SER A 345 30.33 11.61 19.67
N GLU A 346 30.40 10.51 20.42
CA GLU A 346 30.60 9.16 19.88
C GLU A 346 29.28 8.37 19.81
N LEU A 347 29.03 7.72 18.67
CA LEU A 347 27.95 6.75 18.45
C LEU A 347 28.55 5.35 18.28
N THR A 348 28.48 4.50 19.31
CA THR A 348 29.22 3.24 19.32
C THR A 348 28.31 2.04 19.50
N VAL A 349 28.33 1.09 18.57
CA VAL A 349 27.72 -0.23 18.78
C VAL A 349 28.68 -1.10 19.59
N VAL A 350 28.33 -1.40 20.84
CA VAL A 350 29.26 -1.96 21.83
C VAL A 350 29.23 -3.48 21.96
N ASP A 351 28.21 -4.14 21.40
CA ASP A 351 28.10 -5.59 21.40
C ASP A 351 28.75 -6.24 20.17
N GLY A 352 28.89 -7.57 20.18
CA GLY A 352 29.47 -8.34 19.08
C GLY A 352 28.46 -9.19 18.30
N SER A 353 27.18 -8.80 18.27
CA SER A 353 26.16 -9.46 17.43
C SER A 353 26.20 -8.95 15.98
N ASP A 354 25.44 -9.61 15.09
CA ASP A 354 25.28 -9.15 13.70
C ASP A 354 24.24 -8.02 13.55
N ASN A 355 23.49 -7.71 14.62
CA ASN A 355 22.48 -6.65 14.60
C ASN A 355 23.16 -5.27 14.65
N GLY A 356 22.48 -4.25 14.14
CA GLY A 356 23.01 -2.90 14.07
C GLY A 356 21.99 -1.83 14.40
N VAL A 357 22.35 -0.60 14.06
CA VAL A 357 21.52 0.60 14.20
C VAL A 357 21.17 1.14 12.83
N LYS A 358 19.88 1.39 12.62
CA LYS A 358 19.36 2.10 11.45
C LYS A 358 18.90 3.49 11.87
N TYR A 359 19.38 4.50 11.18
CA TYR A 359 19.07 5.90 11.42
C TYR A 359 18.25 6.44 10.24
N TYR A 360 17.08 6.98 10.51
CA TYR A 360 16.20 7.62 9.52
C TYR A 360 16.13 9.12 9.85
N VAL A 361 16.76 9.95 9.02
CA VAL A 361 16.93 11.39 9.29
C VAL A 361 16.24 12.19 8.17
N ASN A 362 15.17 12.90 8.51
CA ASN A 362 14.39 13.69 7.54
C ASN A 362 15.07 15.00 7.13
N GLY A 363 15.99 15.50 7.94
CA GLY A 363 16.84 16.66 7.63
C GLY A 363 18.25 16.24 7.25
N SER A 364 19.22 16.99 7.78
CA SER A 364 20.66 16.81 7.55
C SER A 364 21.32 16.01 8.67
N LEU A 365 22.34 15.23 8.31
CA LEU A 365 23.21 14.52 9.26
C LEU A 365 24.55 15.26 9.36
N ASP A 366 24.88 15.72 10.56
CA ASP A 366 26.09 16.50 10.82
C ASP A 366 26.97 15.90 11.93
N PHE A 367 28.27 15.95 11.67
CA PHE A 367 29.34 15.65 12.63
C PHE A 367 30.29 16.84 12.71
N GLN A 368 30.78 17.15 13.91
CA GLN A 368 31.70 18.25 14.19
C GLN A 368 32.91 17.75 14.99
N GLY A 369 33.99 18.54 15.03
CA GLY A 369 35.19 18.21 15.80
C GLY A 369 35.72 16.82 15.45
N ASP A 370 35.89 15.98 16.46
CA ASP A 370 36.36 14.60 16.40
C ASP A 370 35.25 13.56 16.59
N GLY A 371 34.00 13.91 16.29
CA GLY A 371 32.85 13.01 16.41
C GLY A 371 33.08 11.65 15.72
N TYR A 372 32.53 10.60 16.31
CA TYR A 372 32.75 9.21 15.91
C TYR A 372 31.43 8.49 15.71
N VAL A 373 31.35 7.65 14.67
CA VAL A 373 30.38 6.56 14.62
C VAL A 373 31.06 5.29 14.16
N GLY A 374 30.75 4.18 14.83
CA GLY A 374 31.28 2.87 14.48
C GLY A 374 30.91 1.80 15.49
N THR A 375 31.81 0.85 15.69
CA THR A 375 31.62 -0.26 16.61
C THR A 375 32.78 -0.34 17.59
N ALA A 376 32.59 -1.03 18.72
CA ALA A 376 33.69 -1.30 19.64
C ALA A 376 34.73 -2.30 19.07
N ASN A 377 34.47 -2.89 17.89
CA ASN A 377 35.43 -3.71 17.17
C ASN A 377 36.52 -2.83 16.54
N GLY A 378 37.75 -3.35 16.44
CA GLY A 378 38.85 -2.65 15.79
C GLY A 378 38.83 -2.79 14.27
N ASP A 379 38.13 -3.79 13.75
CA ASP A 379 37.87 -3.99 12.32
C ASP A 379 36.66 -3.14 11.88
N ILE A 380 36.58 -2.84 10.57
CA ILE A 380 35.47 -2.07 9.99
C ILE A 380 34.21 -2.93 9.97
N GLU A 381 33.13 -2.46 10.59
CA GLU A 381 31.81 -3.11 10.59
C GLU A 381 30.72 -2.15 10.08
N ALA A 382 30.94 -1.52 8.93
CA ALA A 382 30.09 -0.42 8.43
C ALA A 382 28.62 -0.84 8.26
N LYS A 383 28.35 -2.12 7.94
CA LYS A 383 26.99 -2.69 7.85
C LYS A 383 26.15 -2.53 9.12
N ARG A 384 26.79 -2.36 10.28
CA ARG A 384 26.12 -2.23 11.59
C ARG A 384 25.63 -0.83 11.88
N ASN A 385 26.02 0.18 11.10
CA ASN A 385 25.49 1.53 11.18
C ASN A 385 24.97 1.95 9.80
N GLN A 386 23.66 2.13 9.66
CA GLN A 386 23.03 2.47 8.38
C GLN A 386 22.23 3.77 8.51
N PHE A 387 22.70 4.84 7.89
CA PHE A 387 22.03 6.14 7.86
C PHE A 387 21.27 6.31 6.54
N TYR A 388 20.00 6.64 6.63
CA TYR A 388 19.16 7.10 5.53
C TYR A 388 18.86 8.57 5.77
N VAL A 389 19.38 9.45 4.92
CA VAL A 389 19.35 10.89 5.13
C VAL A 389 18.70 11.58 3.94
N ASN A 390 17.69 12.41 4.21
CA ASN A 390 16.86 12.99 3.16
C ASN A 390 17.44 14.28 2.56
N GLU A 391 18.06 15.14 3.38
CA GLU A 391 18.54 16.47 2.94
C GLU A 391 20.07 16.54 2.83
N GLY A 392 20.78 16.91 3.90
CA GLY A 392 22.22 17.19 3.88
C GLY A 392 23.08 16.14 4.58
N PHE A 393 24.36 16.07 4.22
CA PHE A 393 25.37 15.28 4.94
C PHE A 393 26.64 16.11 5.08
N LEU A 394 27.09 16.34 6.32
CA LEU A 394 28.21 17.22 6.66
C LEU A 394 28.06 18.68 6.15
N ASP A 395 26.82 19.14 5.95
CA ASP A 395 26.47 20.45 5.37
C ASP A 395 26.83 21.62 6.33
N GLY A 396 26.90 21.36 7.63
CA GLY A 396 27.30 22.32 8.67
C GLY A 396 28.80 22.37 8.97
N SER A 397 29.63 21.50 8.37
CA SER A 397 31.05 21.38 8.69
C SER A 397 31.88 22.53 8.09
N GLN A 398 31.81 23.72 8.70
CA GLN A 398 32.58 24.93 8.33
C GLN A 398 34.11 24.78 8.42
N GLY A 399 34.63 23.55 8.56
CA GLY A 399 35.98 23.20 8.10
C GLY A 399 37.00 22.78 9.15
N ASP A 400 36.62 22.55 10.40
CA ASP A 400 37.59 22.34 11.49
C ASP A 400 37.55 20.93 12.13
N GLY A 401 36.81 19.98 11.55
CA GLY A 401 36.65 18.63 12.11
C GLY A 401 37.46 17.52 11.42
N THR A 402 37.73 16.46 12.17
CA THR A 402 38.27 15.17 11.72
C THR A 402 37.39 14.01 12.19
N PRO A 403 36.07 14.03 11.90
CA PRO A 403 35.19 12.97 12.37
C PRO A 403 35.53 11.64 11.69
N THR A 404 35.30 10.54 12.39
CA THR A 404 35.45 9.19 11.83
C THR A 404 34.08 8.55 11.73
N ILE A 405 33.68 8.21 10.51
CA ILE A 405 32.35 7.69 10.19
C ILE A 405 32.53 6.30 9.62
N GLU A 406 32.20 5.29 10.41
CA GLU A 406 32.18 3.89 10.03
C GLU A 406 30.74 3.40 9.84
N ALA A 407 30.23 3.56 8.61
CA ALA A 407 28.81 3.35 8.31
C ALA A 407 28.53 3.17 6.82
N ILE A 408 27.30 2.71 6.54
CA ILE A 408 26.62 3.01 5.28
C ILE A 408 25.86 4.33 5.46
N VAL A 409 26.19 5.36 4.69
CA VAL A 409 25.45 6.63 4.65
C VAL A 409 24.79 6.79 3.29
N TYR A 410 23.48 6.66 3.27
CA TYR A 410 22.65 6.76 2.08
C TYR A 410 21.93 8.12 2.04
N ALA A 411 22.54 9.10 1.35
CA ALA A 411 22.09 10.48 1.25
C ALA A 411 22.07 10.99 -0.21
N PRO A 412 21.39 10.30 -1.15
CA PRO A 412 21.50 10.56 -2.59
C PRO A 412 20.96 11.93 -3.04
N ASN A 413 20.29 12.67 -2.16
CA ASN A 413 19.81 14.03 -2.42
C ASN A 413 20.82 15.10 -1.96
N ALA A 414 21.82 14.73 -1.15
CA ALA A 414 22.72 15.65 -0.45
C ALA A 414 23.79 16.25 -1.34
N ASP A 415 23.94 17.58 -1.28
CA ASP A 415 25.14 18.28 -1.72
C ASP A 415 26.12 18.35 -0.57
N VAL A 416 27.21 17.59 -0.66
CA VAL A 416 28.19 17.53 0.43
C VAL A 416 29.31 18.52 0.16
N VAL A 417 29.53 19.45 1.08
CA VAL A 417 30.70 20.35 1.05
C VAL A 417 31.46 20.21 2.35
N THR A 418 32.63 19.56 2.31
CA THR A 418 33.47 19.38 3.50
C THR A 418 34.83 20.03 3.33
N LYS A 419 35.21 20.88 4.29
CA LYS A 419 36.55 21.48 4.36
C LYS A 419 37.48 20.83 5.38
N GLY A 420 36.93 19.93 6.21
CA GLY A 420 37.66 19.19 7.24
C GLY A 420 38.43 18.00 6.67
N ASN A 421 38.87 17.11 7.56
CA ASN A 421 39.58 15.88 7.20
C ASN A 421 38.83 14.65 7.73
N PRO A 422 37.61 14.37 7.25
CA PRO A 422 36.83 13.24 7.73
C PRO A 422 37.48 11.91 7.31
N ALA A 423 37.36 10.90 8.16
CA ALA A 423 37.66 9.52 7.84
C ALA A 423 36.36 8.76 7.55
N LEU A 424 36.11 8.45 6.28
CA LEU A 424 34.90 7.80 5.80
C LEU A 424 35.19 6.33 5.53
N ARG A 425 34.68 5.43 6.36
CA ARG A 425 34.92 3.98 6.30
C ARG A 425 33.59 3.25 6.06
N GLY A 426 33.47 2.54 4.94
CA GLY A 426 32.21 1.90 4.53
C GLY A 426 31.74 2.33 3.15
N ALA A 427 30.49 2.77 3.05
CA ALA A 427 29.87 3.17 1.78
C ALA A 427 28.99 4.42 1.93
N PHE A 428 29.13 5.36 1.00
CA PHE A 428 28.56 6.69 1.09
C PHE A 428 27.95 7.07 -0.26
N VAL A 429 26.66 7.40 -0.28
CA VAL A 429 25.92 7.81 -1.47
C VAL A 429 25.49 9.25 -1.32
N THR A 430 25.89 10.12 -2.25
CA THR A 430 25.57 11.56 -2.23
C THR A 430 25.16 12.05 -3.62
N ARG A 431 24.54 13.23 -3.72
CA ARG A 431 24.25 13.85 -5.03
C ARG A 431 25.50 14.48 -5.62
N THR A 432 26.18 15.30 -4.84
CA THR A 432 27.48 15.91 -5.19
C THR A 432 28.43 15.82 -4.00
N LEU A 433 29.73 15.98 -4.26
CA LEU A 433 30.77 15.99 -3.23
C LEU A 433 31.85 17.03 -3.58
N GLU A 434 31.97 18.06 -2.75
CA GLU A 434 33.07 19.01 -2.78
C GLU A 434 33.96 18.84 -1.54
N THR A 435 35.25 18.60 -1.76
CA THR A 435 36.24 18.46 -0.69
C THR A 435 37.23 19.63 -0.70
N GLY A 436 37.54 20.15 0.49
CA GLY A 436 38.52 21.23 0.71
C GLY A 436 39.72 20.81 1.57
N GLY A 437 39.54 19.83 2.46
CA GLY A 437 40.60 19.26 3.29
C GLY A 437 41.07 17.89 2.76
N SER A 438 41.75 17.11 3.60
CA SER A 438 42.28 15.79 3.26
C SER A 438 41.39 14.69 3.84
N ALA A 439 40.23 14.47 3.21
CA ALA A 439 39.37 13.34 3.56
C ALA A 439 40.09 12.01 3.27
N SER A 440 39.96 11.04 4.16
CA SER A 440 40.43 9.66 3.91
C SER A 440 39.22 8.75 3.75
N VAL A 441 39.27 7.89 2.74
CA VAL A 441 38.18 6.98 2.40
C VAL A 441 38.69 5.54 2.43
N GLU A 442 37.92 4.65 3.03
CA GLU A 442 38.26 3.23 3.15
C GLU A 442 36.99 2.40 2.87
N TYR A 443 37.05 1.52 1.88
CA TYR A 443 35.93 0.64 1.57
C TYR A 443 35.88 -0.53 2.55
N ASP A 444 34.70 -0.83 3.07
CA ASP A 444 34.45 -2.06 3.83
C ASP A 444 34.19 -3.22 2.85
N PRO A 445 35.10 -4.20 2.72
CA PRO A 445 34.95 -5.31 1.78
C PRO A 445 33.74 -6.20 2.07
N ASP A 446 33.21 -6.20 3.30
CA ASP A 446 32.01 -6.94 3.64
C ASP A 446 30.74 -6.38 2.98
N LEU A 447 30.81 -5.16 2.39
CA LEU A 447 29.69 -4.53 1.69
C LEU A 447 29.53 -4.99 0.24
N ALA A 448 30.46 -5.77 -0.31
CA ALA A 448 30.44 -6.15 -1.73
C ALA A 448 29.21 -7.00 -2.13
N GLU A 449 28.61 -7.70 -1.17
CA GLU A 449 27.37 -8.49 -1.37
C GLU A 449 26.17 -7.87 -0.63
N VAL A 450 26.33 -6.66 -0.07
CA VAL A 450 25.26 -5.97 0.66
C VAL A 450 24.47 -5.11 -0.30
N GLU A 451 23.18 -5.38 -0.37
CA GLU A 451 22.19 -4.56 -1.04
C GLU A 451 21.25 -3.95 0.01
N ILE A 452 21.09 -2.63 0.00
CA ILE A 452 20.04 -2.00 0.79
C ILE A 452 18.79 -1.83 -0.08
N ARG A 453 17.63 -2.08 0.54
CA ARG A 453 16.33 -1.93 -0.09
C ARG A 453 15.77 -0.57 0.31
N ILE A 454 15.63 0.33 -0.67
CA ILE A 454 14.95 1.60 -0.51
C ILE A 454 13.48 1.37 -0.88
N ALA A 455 12.64 1.31 0.14
CA ALA A 455 11.20 1.12 -0.01
C ALA A 455 10.46 2.11 0.89
N GLY A 456 9.39 2.72 0.41
CA GLY A 456 8.58 3.61 1.23
C GLY A 456 7.71 4.56 0.40
N GLY A 457 6.89 5.34 1.08
CA GLY A 457 5.83 6.18 0.49
C GLY A 457 4.46 5.61 0.82
N ALA A 458 3.41 6.39 0.50
CA ALA A 458 2.04 6.02 0.82
C ALA A 458 1.66 4.65 0.21
N GLY A 459 1.80 3.60 1.00
CA GLY A 459 1.42 2.22 0.71
C GLY A 459 2.48 1.24 1.18
N GLN A 460 2.42 0.90 2.47
CA GLN A 460 3.44 0.23 3.29
C GLN A 460 3.91 -1.16 2.85
N ASN A 461 3.59 -1.65 1.64
CA ASN A 461 4.10 -2.94 1.19
C ASN A 461 4.72 -2.88 -0.20
N SER A 462 5.82 -3.61 -0.28
CA SER A 462 6.70 -3.71 -1.43
C SER A 462 6.14 -4.63 -2.51
N ILE A 463 6.30 -4.29 -3.78
CA ILE A 463 5.99 -5.19 -4.89
C ILE A 463 7.20 -5.36 -5.79
N THR A 464 7.63 -6.59 -6.00
CA THR A 464 8.72 -6.95 -6.90
C THR A 464 8.19 -7.64 -8.15
N TYR A 465 7.08 -8.36 -8.05
CA TYR A 465 6.49 -9.08 -9.18
C TYR A 465 5.04 -8.67 -9.40
N LEU A 466 4.71 -8.30 -10.65
CA LEU A 466 3.37 -7.94 -11.06
C LEU A 466 2.91 -8.85 -12.20
N HIS A 467 1.84 -9.59 -11.94
CA HIS A 467 1.16 -10.45 -12.90
C HIS A 467 -0.28 -9.98 -13.07
N VAL A 468 -0.57 -9.33 -14.20
CA VAL A 468 -1.93 -8.94 -14.57
C VAL A 468 -2.38 -9.76 -15.77
N SER A 469 -3.63 -10.19 -15.76
CA SER A 469 -4.26 -10.84 -16.91
C SER A 469 -5.67 -10.31 -17.12
N GLU A 470 -6.07 -10.18 -18.37
CA GLU A 470 -7.48 -9.96 -18.72
C GLU A 470 -8.10 -11.30 -19.12
N ASN A 471 -9.18 -11.66 -18.44
CA ASN A 471 -9.93 -12.88 -18.69
C ASN A 471 -11.34 -12.51 -19.15
N VAL A 472 -11.59 -12.69 -20.44
CA VAL A 472 -12.87 -12.31 -21.06
C VAL A 472 -13.84 -13.48 -20.97
N VAL A 473 -14.98 -13.21 -20.36
CA VAL A 473 -16.01 -14.19 -20.06
C VAL A 473 -17.30 -13.78 -20.75
N GLU A 474 -17.77 -14.63 -21.66
CA GLU A 474 -19.00 -14.42 -22.43
C GLU A 474 -20.19 -15.02 -21.70
N VAL A 475 -21.24 -14.22 -21.54
CA VAL A 475 -22.50 -14.63 -20.92
C VAL A 475 -23.58 -14.77 -21.99
N ASP A 476 -24.15 -15.97 -22.07
CA ASP A 476 -25.23 -16.35 -23.00
C ASP A 476 -26.45 -16.80 -22.17
N PHE A 477 -27.54 -16.04 -22.25
CA PHE A 477 -28.76 -16.28 -21.49
C PHE A 477 -29.69 -17.24 -22.21
N ASP A 478 -30.32 -18.16 -21.46
CA ASP A 478 -31.36 -19.03 -22.01
C ASP A 478 -32.57 -18.21 -22.47
N ARG A 479 -33.23 -18.69 -23.53
CA ARG A 479 -34.42 -18.04 -24.13
C ARG A 479 -35.74 -18.37 -23.43
#